data_AF-A0A942JTL0-F1
#
_entry.id   AF-A0A942JTL0-F1
#
_cell.length_a   1.000
_cell.length_b   1.000
_cell.length_c   1.000
_cell.angle_alpha   90.00
_cell.angle_beta   90.00
_cell.angle_gamma   90.00
#
_symmetry.space_group_name_H-M   'P 1'
#
loop_
_entity.id
_entity.type
_entity.pdbx_description
1 polymer ?
#
loop_
_entity_poly.entity_id
_entity_poly.type
_entity_poly.pdbx_seq_one_letter_code
_entity_poly.pdbx_strand_id
1 'polypeptide(L)'
;MKTVVLDTNVLLADPNALLAFPDAEVVIPETVLSELDKLKTSRVDPDLRFRGREVSRILFELSEQGNLIEGVDLPDGGTLRVVPLDTDAEIPDGLTVRNSDDRILAVTVQLSQAGSPDGIRLVTNDLNMLLKAQTYGVEVERHSDGPDGGFAKRFIIRPFQRYRIPLGILATSVAIFAAIVFVSVWGPGTRAPLAGTLPAEFRDQLPVSQQRILDYLIALDQNETDLDTRLSLANLYFDLLVNTGDIGYATLAIRHYERYLEIRPENSEVRVNYSVALFRAGSTDRAIQESVRILEHEPNHVLANYYLGLYYWRGRQDFPLAASQFSKVITLTGNGDERAQTINRDAAAALEQVRVDAEAAGEPLPEGGTF
;
A
#
# COMPACT_ATOMS: atom_id res chain seq x y z
N MET A 1 -27.13 -15.48 4.07
CA MET A 1 -25.89 -14.73 3.82
C MET A 1 -25.31 -15.21 2.50
N LYS A 2 -24.92 -14.30 1.61
CA LYS A 2 -24.27 -14.70 0.34
C LYS A 2 -22.84 -15.15 0.61
N THR A 3 -22.38 -16.19 -0.07
CA THR A 3 -21.01 -16.69 0.09
C THR A 3 -20.18 -16.31 -1.13
N VAL A 4 -19.02 -15.68 -0.88
CA VAL A 4 -18.13 -15.13 -1.90
C VAL A 4 -16.78 -15.82 -1.77
N VAL A 5 -16.35 -16.53 -2.80
CA VAL A 5 -15.04 -17.19 -2.85
C VAL A 5 -14.08 -16.32 -3.65
N LEU A 6 -12.92 -16.00 -3.07
CA LEU A 6 -11.94 -15.10 -3.70
C LEU A 6 -10.81 -15.87 -4.39
N ASP A 7 -10.48 -15.41 -5.60
CA ASP A 7 -9.30 -15.80 -6.35
C ASP A 7 -8.05 -15.05 -5.87
N THR A 8 -6.90 -15.71 -5.88
CA THR A 8 -5.58 -15.11 -5.59
C THR A 8 -5.29 -13.93 -6.49
N ASN A 9 -5.60 -14.01 -7.80
CA ASN A 9 -5.32 -12.92 -8.72
C ASN A 9 -6.11 -11.66 -8.39
N VAL A 10 -7.34 -11.80 -7.88
CA VAL A 10 -8.16 -10.66 -7.42
C VAL A 10 -7.54 -10.03 -6.18
N LEU A 11 -7.09 -10.83 -5.23
CA LEU A 11 -6.42 -10.35 -4.01
C LEU A 11 -5.08 -9.68 -4.31
N LEU A 12 -4.34 -10.18 -5.30
CA LEU A 12 -3.10 -9.59 -5.78
C LEU A 12 -3.33 -8.34 -6.62
N ALA A 13 -4.50 -8.17 -7.25
CA ALA A 13 -4.88 -6.94 -7.92
C ALA A 13 -5.30 -5.87 -6.89
N ASP A 14 -6.12 -6.24 -5.91
CA ASP A 14 -6.63 -5.38 -4.85
C ASP A 14 -6.68 -6.13 -3.49
N PRO A 15 -5.72 -5.88 -2.59
CA PRO A 15 -5.72 -6.49 -1.26
C PRO A 15 -6.97 -6.20 -0.43
N ASN A 16 -7.67 -5.09 -0.70
CA ASN A 16 -8.89 -4.72 0.04
C ASN A 16 -10.13 -5.50 -0.40
N ALA A 17 -10.02 -6.32 -1.46
CA ALA A 17 -11.10 -7.21 -1.90
C ALA A 17 -11.53 -8.19 -0.78
N LEU A 18 -10.63 -8.54 0.15
CA LEU A 18 -10.94 -9.31 1.36
C LEU A 18 -12.10 -8.75 2.18
N LEU A 19 -12.29 -7.44 2.12
CA LEU A 19 -13.27 -6.74 2.91
C LEU A 19 -14.39 -6.17 2.03
N ALA A 20 -14.35 -6.32 0.70
CA ALA A 20 -15.22 -5.57 -0.23
C ALA A 20 -16.69 -6.04 -0.28
N PHE A 21 -17.07 -7.05 0.51
CA PHE A 21 -18.36 -7.73 0.42
C PHE A 21 -19.13 -7.61 1.75
N PRO A 22 -19.90 -6.52 1.95
CA PRO A 22 -20.66 -6.31 3.19
C PRO A 22 -21.77 -7.35 3.34
N ASP A 23 -22.06 -7.73 4.59
CA ASP A 23 -23.07 -8.73 4.95
C ASP A 23 -22.91 -10.08 4.20
N ALA A 24 -21.68 -10.42 3.78
CA ALA A 24 -21.35 -11.64 3.06
C ALA A 24 -20.40 -12.53 3.86
N GLU A 25 -20.41 -13.82 3.55
CA GLU A 25 -19.40 -14.78 3.97
C GLU A 25 -18.28 -14.80 2.93
N VAL A 26 -17.14 -14.20 3.26
CA VAL A 26 -15.94 -14.21 2.43
C VAL A 26 -15.15 -15.49 2.72
N VAL A 27 -14.97 -16.30 1.68
CA VAL A 27 -14.23 -17.55 1.74
C VAL A 27 -12.93 -17.43 0.97
N ILE A 28 -11.84 -17.82 1.63
CA ILE A 28 -10.51 -17.90 1.05
C ILE A 28 -10.13 -19.36 0.95
N PRO A 29 -10.01 -19.92 -0.26
CA PRO A 29 -9.46 -21.27 -0.42
C PRO A 29 -8.04 -21.33 0.15
N GLU A 30 -7.70 -22.39 0.90
CA GLU A 30 -6.35 -22.57 1.48
C GLU A 30 -5.23 -22.48 0.42
N THR A 31 -5.56 -22.84 -0.82
CA THR A 31 -4.64 -22.72 -1.97
C THR A 31 -4.14 -21.28 -2.18
N VAL A 32 -4.98 -20.28 -1.92
CA VAL A 32 -4.62 -18.86 -1.99
C VAL A 32 -3.48 -18.56 -1.02
N LEU A 33 -3.54 -19.09 0.21
CA LEU A 33 -2.48 -18.90 1.20
C LEU A 33 -1.15 -19.51 0.74
N SER A 34 -1.22 -20.70 0.14
CA SER A 34 -0.05 -21.36 -0.47
C SER A 34 0.57 -20.53 -1.60
N GLU A 35 -0.25 -19.86 -2.43
CA GLU A 35 0.23 -19.01 -3.52
C GLU A 35 0.83 -17.70 -3.01
N LEU A 36 0.20 -17.07 -2.03
CA LEU A 36 0.74 -15.88 -1.36
C LEU A 36 2.10 -16.17 -0.71
N ASP A 37 2.29 -17.36 -0.14
CA ASP A 37 3.57 -17.73 0.46
C ASP A 37 4.67 -17.95 -0.59
N LYS A 38 4.36 -18.68 -1.68
CA LYS A 38 5.28 -18.85 -2.82
C LYS A 38 5.68 -17.52 -3.45
N LEU A 39 4.76 -16.55 -3.47
CA LEU A 39 5.01 -15.22 -4.03
C LEU A 39 6.11 -14.47 -3.26
N LYS A 40 6.29 -14.72 -1.96
CA LYS A 40 7.32 -14.04 -1.13
C LYS A 40 8.75 -14.33 -1.59
N THR A 41 8.99 -15.52 -2.12
CA THR A 41 10.32 -16.01 -2.51
C THR A 41 10.54 -16.06 -4.02
N SER A 42 9.48 -15.84 -4.80
CA SER A 42 9.53 -15.89 -6.26
C SER A 42 10.14 -14.62 -6.87
N ARG A 43 10.91 -14.78 -7.96
CA ARG A 43 11.46 -13.69 -8.80
C ARG A 43 10.36 -13.04 -9.65
N VAL A 44 9.34 -12.49 -9.00
CA VAL A 44 8.20 -11.79 -9.65
C VAL A 44 8.32 -10.29 -9.45
N ASP A 45 7.43 -9.51 -10.06
CA ASP A 45 7.36 -8.07 -9.91
C ASP A 45 7.32 -7.65 -8.41
N PRO A 46 8.15 -6.67 -7.98
CA PRO A 46 8.15 -6.16 -6.61
C PRO A 46 6.78 -5.66 -6.12
N ASP A 47 5.98 -5.02 -6.97
CA ASP A 47 4.65 -4.52 -6.63
C ASP A 47 3.69 -5.69 -6.37
N LEU A 48 3.79 -6.77 -7.14
CA LEU A 48 2.98 -7.97 -6.92
C LEU A 48 3.33 -8.63 -5.57
N ARG A 49 4.63 -8.74 -5.24
CA ARG A 49 5.07 -9.22 -3.91
C ARG A 49 4.61 -8.31 -2.79
N PHE A 50 4.60 -7.00 -3.02
CA PHE A 50 4.08 -6.03 -2.06
C PHE A 50 2.59 -6.29 -1.79
N ARG A 51 1.76 -6.36 -2.83
CA ARG A 51 0.33 -6.64 -2.68
C ARG A 51 0.05 -7.98 -2.00
N GLY A 52 0.82 -9.03 -2.31
CA GLY A 52 0.72 -10.31 -1.60
C GLY A 52 1.07 -10.23 -0.10
N ARG A 53 2.02 -9.37 0.28
CA ARG A 53 2.34 -9.09 1.70
C ARG A 53 1.24 -8.30 2.39
N GLU A 54 0.60 -7.35 1.71
CA GLU A 54 -0.56 -6.63 2.26
C GLU A 54 -1.74 -7.56 2.52
N VAL A 55 -2.07 -8.45 1.59
CA VAL A 55 -3.08 -9.51 1.80
C VAL A 55 -2.72 -10.35 3.02
N SER A 56 -1.46 -10.78 3.13
CA SER A 56 -0.98 -11.56 4.28
C SER A 56 -1.11 -10.80 5.61
N ARG A 57 -0.88 -9.48 5.61
CA ARG A 57 -1.01 -8.63 6.81
C ARG A 57 -2.46 -8.54 7.25
N ILE A 58 -3.39 -8.27 6.33
CA ILE A 58 -4.83 -8.19 6.64
C ILE A 58 -5.31 -9.52 7.24
N LEU A 59 -4.90 -10.65 6.65
CA LEU A 59 -5.26 -11.98 7.17
C LEU A 59 -4.66 -12.24 8.55
N PHE A 60 -3.43 -11.80 8.80
CA PHE A 60 -2.80 -11.92 10.11
C PHE A 60 -3.58 -11.10 11.16
N GLU A 61 -3.91 -9.84 10.89
CA GLU A 61 -4.70 -8.99 11.79
C GLU A 61 -6.10 -9.56 12.08
N LEU A 62 -6.73 -10.18 11.08
CA LEU A 62 -7.99 -10.89 11.25
C LEU A 62 -7.84 -12.16 12.09
N SER A 63 -6.73 -12.89 11.94
CA SER A 63 -6.44 -14.09 12.74
C SER A 63 -6.18 -13.79 14.23
N GLU A 64 -5.80 -12.56 14.58
CA GLU A 64 -5.69 -12.14 15.98
C GLU A 64 -7.06 -12.00 16.66
N GLN A 65 -8.14 -11.89 15.88
CA GLN A 65 -9.50 -11.71 16.38
C GLN A 65 -10.25 -13.04 16.55
N GLY A 66 -9.72 -14.14 15.99
CA GLY A 66 -10.34 -15.46 16.09
C GLY A 66 -9.73 -16.48 15.12
N ASN A 67 -10.31 -17.68 15.09
CA ASN A 67 -9.85 -18.77 14.24
C ASN A 67 -10.37 -18.59 12.80
N LEU A 68 -9.47 -18.31 11.85
CA LEU A 68 -9.84 -18.14 10.44
C LEU A 68 -10.49 -19.39 9.81
N ILE A 69 -10.30 -20.60 10.35
CA ILE A 69 -10.95 -21.81 9.82
C ILE A 69 -12.43 -21.84 10.24
N GLU A 70 -12.72 -21.45 11.47
CA GLU A 70 -14.08 -21.35 12.00
C GLU A 70 -14.80 -20.11 11.45
N GLY A 71 -14.04 -19.06 11.18
CA GLY A 71 -14.48 -17.78 10.67
C GLY A 71 -14.34 -16.66 11.69
N VAL A 72 -14.09 -15.45 11.18
CA VAL A 72 -13.96 -14.22 11.97
C VAL A 72 -14.91 -13.17 11.46
N ASP A 73 -15.43 -12.35 12.36
CA ASP A 73 -16.35 -11.27 12.02
C ASP A 73 -15.61 -10.15 11.29
N LEU A 74 -16.22 -9.64 10.22
CA LEU A 74 -15.76 -8.46 9.50
C LEU A 74 -16.45 -7.20 10.04
N PRO A 75 -15.82 -6.01 9.92
CA PRO A 75 -16.37 -4.75 10.43
C PRO A 75 -17.73 -4.34 9.84
N ASP A 76 -18.12 -4.92 8.70
CA ASP A 76 -19.33 -4.62 7.94
C ASP A 76 -20.45 -5.65 8.13
N GLY A 77 -20.34 -6.51 9.14
CA GLY A 77 -21.36 -7.52 9.47
C GLY A 77 -21.24 -8.81 8.67
N GLY A 78 -20.27 -8.91 7.77
CA GLY A 78 -19.88 -10.17 7.12
C GLY A 78 -18.99 -11.03 8.00
N THR A 79 -18.57 -12.17 7.46
CA THR A 79 -17.55 -13.03 8.08
C THR A 79 -16.47 -13.38 7.05
N LEU A 80 -15.28 -13.71 7.52
CA LEU A 80 -14.20 -14.21 6.68
C LEU A 80 -13.70 -15.54 7.21
N ARG A 81 -13.56 -16.55 6.35
CA ARG A 81 -12.95 -17.83 6.71
C ARG A 81 -12.07 -18.43 5.63
N VAL A 82 -11.15 -19.28 6.06
CA VAL A 82 -10.28 -20.07 5.19
C VAL A 82 -10.83 -21.48 5.08
N VAL A 83 -11.00 -21.97 3.84
CA VAL A 83 -11.56 -23.30 3.57
C VAL A 83 -10.54 -24.15 2.82
N PRO A 84 -10.11 -25.30 3.36
CA PRO A 84 -9.27 -26.24 2.64
C PRO A 84 -10.09 -27.01 1.59
N LEU A 85 -9.40 -27.48 0.56
CA LEU A 85 -9.98 -28.45 -0.38
C LEU A 85 -10.15 -29.79 0.35
N ASP A 86 -11.37 -30.32 0.36
CA ASP A 86 -11.62 -31.67 0.85
C ASP A 86 -11.21 -32.67 -0.25
N THR A 87 -10.10 -33.37 -0.05
CA THR A 87 -9.60 -34.36 -1.01
C THR A 87 -10.29 -35.71 -0.91
N ASP A 88 -11.05 -35.95 0.16
CA ASP A 88 -11.81 -37.19 0.35
C ASP A 88 -13.18 -37.11 -0.35
N ALA A 89 -13.67 -35.90 -0.61
CA ALA A 89 -14.82 -35.64 -1.45
C ALA A 89 -14.49 -35.78 -2.95
N GLU A 90 -15.50 -36.17 -3.75
CA GLU A 90 -15.34 -36.31 -5.20
C GLU A 90 -15.03 -34.96 -5.85
N ILE A 91 -13.87 -34.89 -6.53
CA ILE A 91 -13.47 -33.70 -7.28
C ILE A 91 -14.20 -33.72 -8.62
N PRO A 92 -14.85 -32.61 -9.04
CA PRO A 92 -15.58 -32.57 -10.30
C PRO A 92 -14.71 -32.96 -11.51
N ASP A 93 -15.30 -33.75 -12.41
CA ASP A 93 -14.66 -34.18 -13.66
C ASP A 93 -14.07 -32.97 -14.42
N GLY A 94 -12.79 -33.06 -14.78
CA GLY A 94 -12.08 -32.02 -15.51
C GLY A 94 -11.25 -31.05 -14.67
N LEU A 95 -11.35 -31.11 -13.32
CA LEU A 95 -10.48 -30.36 -12.41
C LEU A 95 -9.33 -31.23 -11.89
N THR A 96 -8.15 -30.63 -11.68
CA THR A 96 -6.99 -31.34 -11.10
C THR A 96 -6.47 -30.67 -9.83
N VAL A 97 -6.09 -31.48 -8.83
CA VAL A 97 -5.45 -31.00 -7.59
C VAL A 97 -4.04 -30.41 -7.81
N ARG A 98 -3.45 -30.62 -8.99
CA ARG A 98 -2.10 -30.12 -9.28
C ARG A 98 -2.08 -28.64 -9.68
N ASN A 99 -3.17 -28.14 -10.25
CA ASN A 99 -3.31 -26.75 -10.67
C ASN A 99 -4.02 -25.97 -9.56
N SER A 100 -3.51 -24.79 -9.19
CA SER A 100 -4.06 -23.99 -8.10
C SER A 100 -5.43 -23.38 -8.43
N ASP A 101 -5.64 -22.88 -9.65
CA ASP A 101 -6.94 -22.37 -10.11
C ASP A 101 -8.02 -23.46 -10.02
N ASP A 102 -7.67 -24.69 -10.40
CA ASP A 102 -8.57 -25.84 -10.31
C ASP A 102 -8.89 -26.21 -8.85
N ARG A 103 -7.94 -26.05 -7.92
CA ARG A 103 -8.20 -26.24 -6.48
C ARG A 103 -9.15 -25.16 -5.94
N ILE A 104 -8.96 -23.89 -6.32
CA ILE A 104 -9.85 -22.78 -5.94
C ILE A 104 -11.27 -23.05 -6.45
N LEU A 105 -11.39 -23.47 -7.71
CA LEU A 105 -12.67 -23.81 -8.31
C LEU A 105 -13.31 -25.05 -7.67
N ALA A 106 -12.52 -26.09 -7.36
CA ALA A 106 -13.01 -27.29 -6.69
C ALA A 106 -13.58 -26.97 -5.30
N VAL A 107 -12.90 -26.13 -4.50
CA VAL A 107 -13.43 -25.63 -3.22
C VAL A 107 -14.77 -24.92 -3.42
N THR A 108 -14.86 -24.07 -4.44
CA THR A 108 -16.09 -23.34 -4.76
C THR A 108 -17.25 -24.27 -5.09
N VAL A 109 -17.01 -25.31 -5.88
CA VAL A 109 -18.02 -26.32 -6.23
C VAL A 109 -18.43 -27.16 -5.02
N GLN A 110 -17.48 -27.58 -4.17
CA GLN A 110 -17.77 -28.32 -2.95
C GLN A 110 -18.68 -27.53 -2.00
N LEU A 111 -18.38 -26.23 -1.81
CA LEU A 111 -19.23 -25.35 -1.01
C LEU A 111 -20.63 -25.20 -1.63
N SER A 112 -20.72 -25.17 -2.97
CA SER A 112 -21.99 -25.02 -3.68
C SER A 112 -22.87 -26.24 -3.45
N GLN A 113 -22.28 -27.43 -3.50
CA GLN A 113 -22.95 -28.71 -3.23
C GLN A 113 -23.32 -28.88 -1.75
N ALA A 114 -22.53 -28.35 -0.82
CA ALA A 114 -22.80 -28.39 0.62
C ALA A 114 -23.99 -27.51 1.06
N GLY A 115 -24.52 -26.68 0.15
CA GLY A 115 -25.77 -25.94 0.36
C GLY A 115 -25.56 -24.58 1.01
N SER A 116 -25.20 -23.57 0.21
CA SER A 116 -25.26 -22.15 0.63
C SER A 116 -26.62 -21.55 0.26
N PRO A 117 -27.45 -21.10 1.24
CA PRO A 117 -28.86 -20.73 1.02
C PRO A 117 -29.11 -19.61 0.00
N ASP A 118 -28.17 -18.66 -0.12
CA ASP A 118 -28.32 -17.47 -0.97
C ASP A 118 -27.41 -17.50 -2.21
N GLY A 119 -26.84 -18.67 -2.53
CA GLY A 119 -25.94 -18.88 -3.67
C GLY A 119 -24.46 -18.61 -3.36
N ILE A 120 -23.59 -19.23 -4.16
CA ILE A 120 -22.14 -19.07 -4.09
C ILE A 120 -21.66 -18.32 -5.30
N ARG A 121 -20.74 -17.39 -5.07
CA ARG A 121 -20.14 -16.58 -6.11
C ARG A 121 -18.62 -16.64 -6.06
N LEU A 122 -18.02 -16.93 -7.20
CA LEU A 122 -16.59 -16.87 -7.40
C LEU A 122 -16.21 -15.48 -7.90
N VAL A 123 -15.26 -14.82 -7.23
CA VAL A 123 -14.74 -13.53 -7.68
C VAL A 123 -13.41 -13.77 -8.36
N THR A 124 -13.39 -13.61 -9.69
CA THR A 124 -12.18 -13.75 -10.51
C THR A 124 -12.23 -12.81 -11.71
N ASN A 125 -11.05 -12.35 -12.12
CA ASN A 125 -10.86 -11.57 -13.34
C ASN A 125 -10.28 -12.41 -14.49
N ASP A 126 -9.88 -13.67 -14.22
CA ASP A 126 -9.31 -14.56 -15.22
C ASP A 126 -10.42 -15.13 -16.12
N LEU A 127 -10.24 -14.99 -17.43
CA LEU A 127 -11.18 -15.51 -18.43
C LEU A 127 -11.27 -17.04 -18.39
N ASN A 128 -10.16 -17.76 -18.22
CA ASN A 128 -10.14 -19.22 -18.19
C ASN A 128 -10.88 -19.75 -16.97
N MET A 129 -10.64 -19.14 -15.80
CA MET A 129 -11.31 -19.51 -14.56
C MET A 129 -12.82 -19.24 -14.64
N LEU A 130 -13.20 -18.10 -15.22
CA LEU A 130 -14.61 -17.78 -15.49
C LEU A 130 -15.28 -18.82 -16.39
N LEU A 131 -14.65 -19.19 -17.52
CA LEU A 131 -15.21 -20.17 -18.46
C LEU A 131 -15.35 -21.56 -17.82
N LYS A 132 -14.38 -21.99 -17.01
CA LYS A 132 -14.46 -23.25 -16.26
C LYS A 132 -15.57 -23.18 -15.20
N ALA A 133 -15.68 -22.09 -14.44
CA ALA A 133 -16.70 -21.96 -13.41
C ALA A 133 -18.13 -22.08 -13.99
N GLN A 134 -18.36 -21.53 -15.19
CA GLN A 134 -19.63 -21.66 -15.89
C GLN A 134 -19.97 -23.12 -16.24
N THR A 135 -19.00 -23.97 -16.55
CA THR A 135 -19.27 -25.40 -16.85
C THR A 135 -19.76 -26.18 -15.64
N TYR A 136 -19.50 -25.69 -14.43
CA TYR A 136 -19.94 -26.29 -13.16
C TYR A 136 -21.13 -25.56 -12.53
N GLY A 137 -21.73 -24.58 -13.24
CA GLY A 137 -22.89 -23.84 -12.74
C GLY A 137 -22.59 -22.86 -11.59
N VAL A 138 -21.33 -22.47 -11.41
CA VAL A 138 -20.91 -21.50 -10.39
C VAL A 138 -21.14 -20.09 -10.92
N GLU A 139 -21.77 -19.22 -10.12
CA GLU A 139 -21.87 -17.79 -10.45
C GLU A 139 -20.51 -17.12 -10.35
N VAL A 140 -20.17 -16.28 -11.32
CA VAL A 140 -18.89 -15.54 -11.35
C VAL A 140 -19.15 -14.04 -11.33
N GLU A 141 -18.41 -13.32 -10.51
CA GLU A 141 -18.34 -11.86 -10.50
C GLU A 141 -16.92 -11.40 -10.78
N ARG A 142 -16.79 -10.37 -11.62
CA ARG A 142 -15.50 -9.73 -11.91
C ARG A 142 -15.27 -8.61 -10.90
N HIS A 143 -14.06 -8.54 -10.35
CA HIS A 143 -13.63 -7.44 -9.51
C HIS A 143 -13.19 -6.28 -10.41
N SER A 144 -13.86 -5.13 -10.33
CA SER A 144 -13.48 -3.97 -11.15
C SER A 144 -12.26 -3.26 -10.56
N ASP A 145 -11.15 -3.22 -11.30
CA ASP A 145 -10.00 -2.36 -11.01
C ASP A 145 -10.39 -0.90 -11.27
N GLY A 146 -10.67 -0.13 -10.21
CA GLY A 146 -11.09 1.27 -10.36
C GLY A 146 -10.71 2.12 -9.14
N PRO A 147 -10.13 3.32 -9.34
CA PRO A 147 -9.86 4.28 -8.25
C PRO A 147 -11.13 4.81 -7.56
N ASP A 148 -12.32 4.54 -8.10
CA ASP A 148 -13.58 5.22 -7.74
C ASP A 148 -14.68 4.31 -7.15
N GLY A 149 -14.41 3.03 -6.87
CA GLY A 149 -15.46 2.08 -6.45
C GLY A 149 -15.61 1.87 -4.94
N GLY A 150 -14.50 1.64 -4.24
CA GLY A 150 -14.52 1.20 -2.84
C GLY A 150 -13.89 2.19 -1.86
N PHE A 151 -12.78 2.82 -2.22
CA PHE A 151 -11.95 3.52 -1.25
C PHE A 151 -12.61 4.79 -0.68
N ALA A 152 -13.23 5.60 -1.54
CA ALA A 152 -13.88 6.86 -1.15
C ALA A 152 -15.24 6.68 -0.45
N LYS A 153 -16.02 5.64 -0.80
CA LYS A 153 -17.31 5.35 -0.15
C LYS A 153 -17.16 4.69 1.22
N ARG A 154 -16.08 3.96 1.44
CA ARG A 154 -15.92 3.02 2.56
C ARG A 154 -15.27 3.63 3.81
N PHE A 155 -14.48 4.69 3.65
CA PHE A 155 -13.95 5.47 4.78
C PHE A 155 -14.81 6.67 5.17
N ILE A 156 -15.70 7.14 4.28
CA ILE A 156 -16.59 8.27 4.57
C ILE A 156 -17.90 7.81 5.23
N ILE A 157 -18.31 6.54 5.04
CA ILE A 157 -19.55 6.01 5.59
C ILE A 157 -19.24 4.77 6.44
N ARG A 158 -19.09 5.00 7.75
CA ARG A 158 -19.10 4.06 8.89
C ARG A 158 -17.77 3.43 9.35
N PRO A 159 -16.97 4.19 10.12
CA PRO A 159 -16.22 3.60 11.22
C PRO A 159 -16.60 4.30 12.53
N PHE A 160 -17.78 4.00 13.10
CA PHE A 160 -18.17 4.56 14.41
C PHE A 160 -18.88 3.56 15.34
N GLN A 161 -18.67 2.25 15.16
CA GLN A 161 -19.33 1.26 16.02
C GLN A 161 -18.47 0.67 17.16
N ARG A 162 -17.25 1.16 17.43
CA ARG A 162 -16.46 0.59 18.55
C ARG A 162 -15.81 1.56 19.54
N TYR A 163 -15.93 2.87 19.37
CA TYR A 163 -15.46 3.83 20.38
C TYR A 163 -16.63 4.50 21.11
N ARG A 164 -16.74 4.26 22.42
CA ARG A 164 -17.60 5.02 23.36
C ARG A 164 -17.07 6.46 23.52
N ILE A 165 -17.05 7.24 22.45
CA ILE A 165 -17.00 8.71 22.54
C ILE A 165 -18.44 9.16 22.85
N PRO A 166 -18.68 10.07 23.81
CA PRO A 166 -20.03 10.48 24.16
C PRO A 166 -20.77 10.99 22.92
N LEU A 167 -21.85 10.30 22.57
CA LEU A 167 -22.66 10.43 21.35
C LEU A 167 -23.02 11.88 20.98
N GLY A 168 -23.05 12.78 21.98
CA GLY A 168 -23.27 14.20 21.79
C GLY A 168 -22.23 14.87 20.89
N ILE A 169 -20.93 14.62 21.11
CA ILE A 169 -19.85 15.27 20.37
C ILE A 169 -19.83 14.83 18.91
N LEU A 170 -20.06 13.54 18.66
CA LEU A 170 -20.12 13.00 17.30
C LEU A 170 -21.33 13.53 16.52
N ALA A 171 -22.48 13.66 17.18
CA ALA A 171 -23.69 14.22 16.56
C ALA A 171 -23.51 15.70 16.18
N THR A 172 -22.85 16.50 17.03
CA THR A 172 -22.50 17.89 16.68
C THR A 172 -21.50 17.93 15.53
N SER A 173 -20.45 17.11 15.56
CA SER A 173 -19.44 17.06 14.49
C SER A 173 -20.05 16.65 13.13
N VAL A 174 -20.96 15.68 13.13
CA VAL A 174 -21.68 15.24 11.92
C VAL A 174 -22.67 16.31 11.44
N ALA A 175 -23.38 16.99 12.34
CA ALA A 175 -24.30 18.07 11.98
C ALA A 175 -23.55 19.28 11.40
N ILE A 176 -22.39 19.62 11.98
CA ILE A 176 -21.53 20.70 11.50
C ILE A 176 -20.92 20.32 10.15
N PHE A 177 -20.41 19.09 10.00
CA PHE A 177 -19.90 18.61 8.71
C PHE A 177 -20.99 18.59 7.63
N ALA A 178 -22.19 18.12 7.95
CA ALA A 178 -23.33 18.14 7.04
C ALA A 178 -23.76 19.57 6.68
N ALA A 179 -23.72 20.51 7.62
CA ALA A 179 -24.01 21.92 7.36
C ALA A 179 -22.95 22.57 6.44
N ILE A 180 -21.67 22.24 6.64
CA ILE A 180 -20.57 22.71 5.79
C ILE A 180 -20.73 22.15 4.36
N VAL A 181 -21.01 20.85 4.22
CA VAL A 181 -21.28 20.21 2.92
C VAL A 181 -22.53 20.82 2.26
N PHE A 182 -23.60 21.07 3.02
CA PHE A 182 -24.82 21.66 2.50
C PHE A 182 -24.59 23.10 1.97
N VAL A 183 -23.86 23.93 2.71
CA VAL A 183 -23.51 25.30 2.30
C VAL A 183 -22.56 25.31 1.11
N SER A 184 -21.61 24.38 1.03
CA SER A 184 -20.63 24.31 -0.07
C SER A 184 -21.17 23.69 -1.37
N VAL A 185 -22.18 22.82 -1.30
CA VAL A 185 -22.77 22.17 -2.48
C VAL A 185 -24.01 22.91 -3.01
N TRP A 186 -24.84 23.49 -2.13
CA TRP A 186 -26.11 24.14 -2.53
C TRP A 186 -26.20 25.64 -2.23
N GLY A 187 -25.18 26.23 -1.60
CA GLY A 187 -25.10 27.67 -1.39
C GLY A 187 -24.85 28.45 -2.69
N PRO A 188 -25.44 29.64 -2.86
CA PRO A 188 -25.24 30.44 -4.08
C PRO A 188 -23.79 30.92 -4.19
N GLY A 189 -23.00 30.26 -5.04
CA GLY A 189 -21.86 30.84 -5.76
C GLY A 189 -20.57 31.14 -5.00
N THR A 190 -20.43 30.85 -3.71
CA THR A 190 -19.17 31.06 -2.98
C THR A 190 -18.68 29.76 -2.34
N ARG A 191 -17.55 29.22 -2.82
CA ARG A 191 -16.76 28.26 -2.04
C ARG A 191 -16.33 29.00 -0.76
N ALA A 192 -16.97 28.71 0.37
CA ALA A 192 -16.53 29.24 1.64
C ALA A 192 -15.14 28.63 1.95
N PRO A 193 -14.11 29.44 2.28
CA PRO A 193 -12.79 28.92 2.62
C PRO A 193 -12.87 28.01 3.85
N LEU A 194 -12.15 26.88 3.84
CA LEU A 194 -12.14 25.90 4.93
C LEU A 194 -11.77 26.53 6.29
N ALA A 195 -11.01 27.62 6.23
CA ALA A 195 -10.56 28.42 7.37
C ALA A 195 -11.68 28.93 8.29
N GLY A 196 -12.89 29.17 7.74
CA GLY A 196 -13.99 29.78 8.48
C GLY A 196 -15.02 28.81 9.04
N THR A 197 -14.90 27.51 8.74
CA THR A 197 -15.98 26.54 8.93
C THR A 197 -15.72 25.52 10.05
N LEU A 198 -14.49 25.41 10.56
CA LEU A 198 -14.14 24.40 11.56
C LEU A 198 -14.16 25.00 12.99
N PRO A 199 -15.02 24.51 13.89
CA PRO A 199 -15.02 24.95 15.29
C PRO A 199 -13.66 24.67 15.96
N ALA A 200 -13.16 25.62 16.75
CA ALA A 200 -11.89 25.46 17.49
C ALA A 200 -11.89 24.21 18.38
N GLU A 201 -13.05 23.90 18.97
CA GLU A 201 -13.28 22.70 19.80
C GLU A 201 -13.02 21.38 19.06
N PHE A 202 -13.23 21.33 17.74
CA PHE A 202 -12.92 20.15 16.93
C PHE A 202 -11.42 20.03 16.66
N ARG A 203 -10.76 21.16 16.39
CA ARG A 203 -9.31 21.21 16.15
C ARG A 203 -8.54 20.72 17.38
N ASP A 204 -8.95 21.14 18.57
CA ASP A 204 -8.28 20.80 19.82
C ASP A 204 -8.38 19.31 20.19
N GLN A 205 -9.31 18.57 19.58
CA GLN A 205 -9.49 17.13 19.80
C GLN A 205 -8.63 16.26 18.87
N LEU A 206 -8.05 16.85 17.81
CA LEU A 206 -7.20 16.12 16.87
C LEU A 206 -5.81 15.86 17.47
N PRO A 207 -5.15 14.73 17.15
CA PRO A 207 -3.72 14.56 17.38
C PRO A 207 -2.90 15.71 16.79
N VAL A 208 -1.78 16.05 17.44
CA VAL A 208 -0.92 17.20 17.05
C VAL A 208 -0.51 17.15 15.57
N SER A 209 -0.19 15.97 15.04
CA SER A 209 0.14 15.81 13.62
C SER A 209 -1.05 16.13 12.70
N GLN A 210 -2.26 15.73 13.07
CA GLN A 210 -3.49 16.00 12.32
C GLN A 210 -3.88 17.49 12.41
N GLN A 211 -3.67 18.13 13.56
CA GLN A 211 -3.82 19.58 13.68
C GLN A 211 -2.88 20.33 12.72
N ARG A 212 -1.60 19.95 12.71
CA ARG A 212 -0.61 20.58 11.82
C ARG A 212 -0.93 20.36 10.34
N ILE A 213 -1.38 19.17 9.95
CA ILE A 213 -1.84 18.90 8.58
C ILE A 213 -2.99 19.85 8.22
N LEU A 214 -4.00 19.94 9.10
CA LEU A 214 -5.16 20.79 8.89
C LEU A 214 -4.75 22.26 8.71
N ASP A 215 -3.81 22.74 9.53
CA ASP A 215 -3.33 24.11 9.50
C ASP A 215 -2.65 24.46 8.18
N TYR A 216 -1.78 23.58 7.69
CA TYR A 216 -1.14 23.76 6.40
C TYR A 216 -2.14 23.68 5.23
N LEU A 217 -3.12 22.78 5.30
CA LEU A 217 -4.17 22.68 4.28
C LEU A 217 -5.03 23.95 4.21
N ILE A 218 -5.40 24.51 5.36
CA ILE A 218 -6.13 25.78 5.44
C ILE A 218 -5.28 26.93 4.88
N ALA A 219 -3.99 26.98 5.22
CA ALA A 219 -3.09 28.00 4.69
C ALA A 219 -2.94 27.90 3.16
N LEU A 220 -2.86 26.68 2.62
CA LEU A 220 -2.79 26.45 1.17
C LEU A 220 -4.12 26.72 0.45
N ASP A 221 -5.27 26.56 1.11
CA ASP A 221 -6.58 26.96 0.56
C ASP A 221 -6.66 28.49 0.40
N GLN A 222 -6.04 29.25 1.31
CA GLN A 222 -5.96 30.71 1.24
C GLN A 222 -4.91 31.20 0.24
N ASN A 223 -3.79 30.50 0.14
CA ASN A 223 -2.71 30.82 -0.78
C ASN A 223 -2.07 29.55 -1.35
N GLU A 224 -2.60 29.07 -2.46
CA GLU A 224 -2.12 27.83 -3.10
C GLU A 224 -0.65 27.93 -3.59
N THR A 225 -0.14 29.15 -3.77
CA THR A 225 1.22 29.41 -4.27
C THR A 225 2.28 29.52 -3.18
N ASP A 226 1.88 29.42 -1.90
CA ASP A 226 2.81 29.41 -0.78
C ASP A 226 3.67 28.12 -0.78
N LEU A 227 4.91 28.27 -1.28
CA LEU A 227 5.86 27.18 -1.42
C LEU A 227 6.38 26.67 -0.07
N ASP A 228 6.51 27.53 0.94
CA ASP A 228 7.08 27.17 2.24
C ASP A 228 6.08 26.33 3.05
N THR A 229 4.81 26.74 3.02
CA THR A 229 3.69 25.97 3.58
C THR A 229 3.55 24.64 2.85
N ARG A 230 3.65 24.64 1.51
CA ARG A 230 3.60 23.41 0.69
C ARG A 230 4.72 22.44 1.05
N LEU A 231 5.95 22.93 1.17
CA LEU A 231 7.09 22.10 1.52
C LEU A 231 6.97 21.56 2.95
N SER A 232 6.53 22.40 3.89
CA SER A 232 6.33 21.98 5.29
C SER A 232 5.27 20.88 5.41
N LEU A 233 4.19 20.95 4.63
CA LEU A 233 3.19 19.88 4.55
C LEU A 233 3.75 18.61 3.91
N ALA A 234 4.53 18.74 2.83
CA ALA A 234 5.19 17.60 2.19
C ALA A 234 6.13 16.87 3.16
N ASN A 235 6.96 17.62 3.88
CA ASN A 235 7.86 17.10 4.90
C ASN A 235 7.10 16.41 6.04
N LEU A 236 5.98 16.98 6.49
CA LEU A 236 5.15 16.36 7.52
C LEU A 236 4.58 15.01 7.07
N TYR A 237 4.10 14.92 5.82
CA TYR A 237 3.68 13.63 5.26
C TYR A 237 4.85 12.65 5.10
N PHE A 238 6.02 13.14 4.70
CA PHE A 238 7.22 12.32 4.61
C PHE A 238 7.65 11.76 5.98
N ASP A 239 7.62 12.57 7.03
CA ASP A 239 7.93 12.12 8.38
C ASP A 239 6.92 11.08 8.86
N LEU A 240 5.63 11.27 8.57
CA LEU A 240 4.60 10.29 8.87
C LEU A 240 4.82 8.99 8.11
N LEU A 241 5.17 9.05 6.82
CA LEU A 241 5.56 7.88 6.04
C LEU A 241 6.74 7.14 6.68
N VAL A 242 7.80 7.84 7.08
CA VAL A 242 8.99 7.22 7.68
C VAL A 242 8.66 6.58 9.03
N ASN A 243 7.83 7.23 9.85
CA ASN A 243 7.50 6.78 11.19
C ASN A 243 6.47 5.64 11.22
N THR A 244 5.52 5.65 10.28
CA THR A 244 4.39 4.69 10.27
C THR A 244 4.55 3.59 9.22
N GLY A 245 5.32 3.84 8.16
CA GLY A 245 5.38 2.98 6.99
C GLY A 245 4.15 3.06 6.08
N ASP A 246 3.16 3.90 6.39
CA ASP A 246 1.92 4.01 5.63
C ASP A 246 2.15 4.73 4.29
N ILE A 247 1.93 3.99 3.20
CA ILE A 247 2.13 4.45 1.81
C ILE A 247 1.10 5.52 1.40
N GLY A 248 -0.03 5.61 2.09
CA GLY A 248 -0.96 6.73 1.91
C GLY A 248 -0.26 8.07 2.09
N TYR A 249 0.63 8.19 3.08
CA TYR A 249 1.43 9.39 3.28
C TYR A 249 2.52 9.58 2.22
N ALA A 250 3.04 8.50 1.61
CA ALA A 250 3.95 8.63 0.47
C ALA A 250 3.25 9.32 -0.71
N THR A 251 2.04 8.89 -1.04
CA THR A 251 1.25 9.49 -2.14
C THR A 251 0.97 10.97 -1.90
N LEU A 252 0.66 11.34 -0.66
CA LEU A 252 0.44 12.74 -0.27
C LEU A 252 1.74 13.55 -0.34
N ALA A 253 2.84 13.04 0.21
CA ALA A 253 4.15 13.70 0.14
C ALA A 253 4.61 13.94 -1.31
N ILE A 254 4.53 12.90 -2.17
CA ILE A 254 4.86 12.95 -3.61
C ILE A 254 4.13 14.12 -4.28
N ARG A 255 2.81 14.22 -4.11
CA ARG A 255 2.01 15.29 -4.73
C ARG A 255 2.47 16.69 -4.35
N HIS A 256 2.80 16.91 -3.08
CA HIS A 256 3.24 18.23 -2.61
C HIS A 256 4.68 18.54 -3.04
N TYR A 257 5.57 17.54 -3.04
CA TYR A 257 6.93 17.68 -3.57
C TYR A 257 6.96 17.95 -5.07
N GLU A 258 6.14 17.26 -5.87
CA GLU A 258 6.02 17.49 -7.32
C GLU A 258 5.70 18.96 -7.62
N ARG A 259 4.62 19.48 -7.01
CA ARG A 259 4.22 20.88 -7.17
C ARG A 259 5.27 21.88 -6.69
N TYR A 260 6.02 21.55 -5.65
CA TYR A 260 7.12 22.40 -5.18
C TYR A 260 8.28 22.41 -6.20
N LEU A 261 8.68 21.24 -6.69
CA LEU A 261 9.79 21.06 -7.62
C LEU A 261 9.47 21.56 -9.04
N GLU A 262 8.20 21.66 -9.43
CA GLU A 262 7.77 22.37 -10.65
C GLU A 262 8.22 23.84 -10.65
N ILE A 263 8.22 24.48 -9.48
CA ILE A 263 8.61 25.89 -9.33
C ILE A 263 10.09 26.03 -8.93
N ARG A 264 10.64 25.06 -8.18
CA ARG A 264 12.02 25.03 -7.71
C ARG A 264 12.74 23.74 -8.16
N PRO A 265 12.99 23.57 -9.47
CA PRO A 265 13.55 22.32 -9.99
C PRO A 265 14.97 22.02 -9.49
N GLU A 266 15.75 23.05 -9.14
CA GLU A 266 17.15 22.87 -8.71
C GLU A 266 17.30 22.50 -7.22
N ASN A 267 16.21 22.31 -6.48
CA ASN A 267 16.31 21.97 -5.05
C ASN A 267 16.60 20.48 -4.83
N SER A 268 17.89 20.15 -4.80
CA SER A 268 18.42 18.79 -4.60
C SER A 268 17.96 18.16 -3.28
N GLU A 269 17.93 18.92 -2.18
CA GLU A 269 17.53 18.40 -0.86
C GLU A 269 16.07 17.91 -0.86
N VAL A 270 15.17 18.70 -1.44
CA VAL A 270 13.77 18.32 -1.60
C VAL A 270 13.62 17.16 -2.59
N ARG A 271 14.41 17.15 -3.67
CA ARG A 271 14.41 16.08 -4.66
C ARG A 271 14.85 14.73 -4.07
N VAL A 272 15.76 14.72 -3.09
CA VAL A 272 16.11 13.51 -2.33
C VAL A 272 14.91 12.98 -1.55
N ASN A 273 14.22 13.81 -0.76
CA ASN A 273 13.05 13.36 0.00
C ASN A 273 11.93 12.87 -0.93
N TYR A 274 11.75 13.55 -2.05
CA TYR A 274 10.83 13.15 -3.11
C TYR A 274 11.18 11.77 -3.70
N SER A 275 12.46 11.51 -4.03
CA SER A 275 12.88 10.21 -4.56
C SER A 275 12.67 9.09 -3.52
N VAL A 276 12.89 9.38 -2.23
CA VAL A 276 12.63 8.42 -1.15
C VAL A 276 11.13 8.13 -1.05
N ALA A 277 10.28 9.14 -1.10
CA ALA A 277 8.83 8.96 -1.10
C ALA A 277 8.37 8.12 -2.31
N LEU A 278 8.90 8.38 -3.50
CA LEU A 278 8.65 7.59 -4.71
C LEU A 278 9.03 6.12 -4.53
N PHE A 279 10.21 5.83 -3.99
CA PHE A 279 10.66 4.47 -3.76
C PHE A 279 9.76 3.74 -2.75
N ARG A 280 9.39 4.41 -1.66
CA ARG A 280 8.47 3.87 -0.64
C ARG A 280 7.07 3.60 -1.21
N ALA A 281 6.64 4.37 -2.21
CA ALA A 281 5.41 4.15 -2.95
C ALA A 281 5.53 3.09 -4.08
N GLY A 282 6.62 2.34 -4.16
CA GLY A 282 6.87 1.32 -5.19
C GLY A 282 7.38 1.86 -6.53
N SER A 283 7.43 3.18 -6.71
CA SER A 283 7.88 3.84 -7.95
C SER A 283 9.41 3.87 -8.08
N THR A 284 10.04 2.70 -8.09
CA THR A 284 11.51 2.52 -8.10
C THR A 284 12.19 3.25 -9.26
N ASP A 285 11.68 3.09 -10.48
CA ASP A 285 12.30 3.69 -11.66
C ASP A 285 12.24 5.22 -11.63
N ARG A 286 11.14 5.79 -11.12
CA ARG A 286 11.02 7.24 -10.92
C ARG A 286 11.99 7.70 -9.84
N ALA A 287 12.10 6.98 -8.72
CA ALA A 287 13.05 7.30 -7.66
C ALA A 287 14.51 7.33 -8.17
N ILE A 288 14.88 6.36 -9.01
CA ILE A 288 16.18 6.32 -9.69
C ILE A 288 16.35 7.54 -10.60
N GLN A 289 15.38 7.85 -11.46
CA GLN A 289 15.45 9.01 -12.36
C GLN A 289 15.65 10.32 -11.58
N GLU A 290 14.90 10.51 -10.48
CA GLU A 290 15.04 11.72 -9.67
C GLU A 290 16.39 11.81 -8.96
N SER A 291 16.93 10.70 -8.48
CA SER A 291 18.30 10.68 -7.92
C SER A 291 19.36 10.94 -8.99
N VAL A 292 19.21 10.38 -10.20
CA VAL A 292 20.12 10.64 -11.32
C VAL A 292 20.13 12.11 -11.70
N ARG A 293 18.97 12.79 -11.76
CA ARG A 293 18.90 14.25 -12.01
C ARG A 293 19.69 15.07 -10.99
N ILE A 294 19.70 14.67 -9.72
CA ILE A 294 20.54 15.34 -8.70
C ILE A 294 22.02 15.15 -9.08
N LEU A 295 22.40 13.93 -9.43
CA LEU A 295 23.79 13.56 -9.72
C LEU A 295 24.31 14.10 -11.06
N GLU A 296 23.44 14.50 -11.99
CA GLU A 296 23.81 15.18 -13.24
C GLU A 296 24.53 16.51 -12.97
N HIS A 297 24.13 17.22 -11.91
CA HIS A 297 24.72 18.51 -11.54
C HIS A 297 25.58 18.43 -10.27
N GLU A 298 25.25 17.53 -9.35
CA GLU A 298 25.96 17.31 -8.10
C GLU A 298 26.46 15.86 -8.00
N PRO A 299 27.47 15.45 -8.79
CA PRO A 299 27.90 14.05 -8.88
C PRO A 299 28.37 13.49 -7.54
N ASN A 300 28.81 14.33 -6.61
CA ASN A 300 29.28 13.95 -5.28
C ASN A 300 28.22 14.16 -4.17
N HIS A 301 26.95 14.35 -4.52
CA HIS A 301 25.88 14.49 -3.53
C HIS A 301 25.72 13.18 -2.73
N VAL A 302 26.10 13.22 -1.45
CA VAL A 302 26.20 12.02 -0.60
C VAL A 302 24.87 11.26 -0.50
N LEU A 303 23.78 11.94 -0.13
CA LEU A 303 22.48 11.28 0.05
C LEU A 303 21.89 10.74 -1.27
N ALA A 304 22.03 11.46 -2.38
CA ALA A 304 21.57 10.99 -3.68
C ALA A 304 22.30 9.72 -4.14
N ASN A 305 23.63 9.64 -3.99
CA ASN A 305 24.37 8.39 -4.26
C ASN A 305 23.94 7.28 -3.29
N TYR A 306 23.75 7.57 -2.00
CA TYR A 306 23.32 6.58 -1.00
C TYR A 306 21.96 5.97 -1.32
N TYR A 307 20.97 6.81 -1.58
CA TYR A 307 19.62 6.35 -1.91
C TYR A 307 19.57 5.68 -3.28
N LEU A 308 20.32 6.16 -4.27
CA LEU A 308 20.44 5.48 -5.56
C LEU A 308 20.99 4.06 -5.40
N GLY A 309 21.99 3.87 -4.52
CA GLY A 309 22.49 2.53 -4.15
C GLY A 309 21.40 1.64 -3.56
N LEU A 310 20.57 2.17 -2.65
CA LEU A 310 19.42 1.44 -2.09
C LEU A 310 18.37 1.09 -3.15
N TYR A 311 18.11 1.98 -4.11
CA TYR A 311 17.13 1.74 -5.17
C TYR A 311 17.60 0.66 -6.15
N TYR A 312 18.89 0.67 -6.51
CA TYR A 312 19.47 -0.42 -7.30
C TYR A 312 19.44 -1.75 -6.56
N TRP A 313 19.81 -1.76 -5.27
CA TRP A 313 19.84 -2.99 -4.49
C TRP A 313 18.45 -3.57 -4.20
N ARG A 314 17.57 -2.77 -3.60
CA ARG A 314 16.28 -3.23 -3.07
C ARG A 314 15.15 -3.17 -4.09
N GLY A 315 15.26 -2.26 -5.06
CA GLY A 315 14.27 -2.09 -6.12
C GLY A 315 14.56 -2.95 -7.33
N ARG A 316 15.68 -2.65 -8.03
CA ARG A 316 16.05 -3.34 -9.28
C ARG A 316 16.83 -4.64 -9.09
N GLN A 317 17.39 -4.87 -7.90
CA GLN A 317 18.33 -5.96 -7.63
C GLN A 317 19.57 -5.92 -8.55
N ASP A 318 19.99 -4.72 -8.93
CA ASP A 318 21.23 -4.47 -9.70
C ASP A 318 22.39 -4.33 -8.71
N PHE A 319 22.96 -5.47 -8.31
CA PHE A 319 24.02 -5.52 -7.30
C PHE A 319 25.29 -4.77 -7.69
N PRO A 320 25.79 -4.84 -8.96
CA PRO A 320 26.97 -4.07 -9.37
C PRO A 320 26.76 -2.56 -9.26
N LEU A 321 25.64 -2.03 -9.75
CA LEU A 321 25.36 -0.60 -9.64
C LEU A 321 25.16 -0.17 -8.19
N ALA A 322 24.45 -0.97 -7.38
CA ALA A 322 24.31 -0.71 -5.96
C ALA A 322 25.67 -0.63 -5.25
N ALA A 323 26.55 -1.60 -5.49
CA ALA A 323 27.87 -1.66 -4.90
C ALA A 323 28.74 -0.45 -5.30
N SER A 324 28.70 -0.05 -6.58
CA SER A 324 29.38 1.16 -7.05
C SER A 324 28.91 2.41 -6.29
N GLN A 325 27.60 2.60 -6.14
CA GLN A 325 27.05 3.76 -5.42
C GLN A 325 27.44 3.77 -3.93
N PHE A 326 27.33 2.64 -3.22
CA PHE A 326 27.74 2.58 -1.81
C PHE A 326 29.25 2.79 -1.64
N SER A 327 30.07 2.22 -2.52
CA SER A 327 31.54 2.42 -2.49
C SER A 327 31.91 3.90 -2.66
N LYS A 328 31.20 4.60 -3.53
CA LYS A 328 31.35 6.05 -3.71
C LYS A 328 30.93 6.82 -2.46
N VAL A 329 29.82 6.48 -1.82
CA VAL A 329 29.39 7.11 -0.56
C VAL A 329 30.42 6.92 0.55
N ILE A 330 30.96 5.70 0.70
CA ILE A 330 32.03 5.41 1.67
C ILE A 330 33.25 6.30 1.39
N THR A 331 33.66 6.42 0.13
CA THR A 331 34.78 7.28 -0.27
C THR A 331 34.52 8.75 0.08
N LEU A 332 33.33 9.26 -0.24
CA LEU A 332 32.95 10.66 0.01
C LEU A 332 32.86 11.02 1.50
N THR A 333 32.59 10.04 2.36
CA THR A 333 32.31 10.26 3.79
C THR A 333 33.44 9.81 4.73
N GLY A 334 34.49 9.16 4.22
CA GLY A 334 35.52 8.52 5.04
C GLY A 334 36.32 9.46 5.96
N ASN A 335 36.40 10.75 5.61
CA ASN A 335 37.10 11.78 6.40
C ASN A 335 36.14 12.88 6.92
N GLY A 336 34.84 12.61 6.95
CA GLY A 336 33.84 13.61 7.32
C GLY A 336 33.61 13.75 8.83
N ASP A 337 32.67 14.64 9.17
CA ASP A 337 32.18 14.83 10.55
C ASP A 337 31.40 13.61 11.07
N GLU A 338 30.89 13.67 12.31
CA GLU A 338 30.15 12.57 12.93
C GLU A 338 28.93 12.11 12.10
N ARG A 339 28.25 13.06 11.44
CA ARG A 339 27.11 12.75 10.57
C ARG A 339 27.57 12.00 9.32
N ALA A 340 28.64 12.45 8.67
CA ALA A 340 29.23 11.77 7.53
C ALA A 340 29.75 10.37 7.91
N GLN A 341 30.38 10.21 9.08
CA GLN A 341 30.85 8.90 9.56
C GLN A 341 29.69 7.94 9.86
N THR A 342 28.53 8.45 10.25
CA THR A 342 27.33 7.61 10.40
C THR A 342 26.85 7.10 9.04
N ILE A 343 26.72 7.98 8.05
CA ILE A 343 26.37 7.59 6.67
C ILE A 343 27.43 6.62 6.09
N ASN A 344 28.70 6.82 6.42
CA ASN A 344 29.79 5.94 5.99
C ASN A 344 29.57 4.50 6.49
N ARG A 345 29.29 4.34 7.79
CA ARG A 345 29.03 3.04 8.41
C ARG A 345 27.79 2.38 7.81
N ASP A 346 26.72 3.14 7.61
CA ASP A 346 25.49 2.64 7.01
C ASP A 346 25.73 2.16 5.56
N ALA A 347 26.49 2.92 4.77
CA ALA A 347 26.85 2.54 3.41
C ALA A 347 27.78 1.31 3.36
N ALA A 348 28.73 1.20 4.29
CA ALA A 348 29.60 0.04 4.41
C ALA A 348 28.82 -1.24 4.77
N ALA A 349 27.89 -1.14 5.71
CA ALA A 349 27.01 -2.26 6.07
C ALA A 349 26.09 -2.65 4.89
N ALA A 350 25.54 -1.67 4.18
CA ALA A 350 24.73 -1.92 2.99
C ALA A 350 25.54 -2.60 1.88
N LEU A 351 26.77 -2.14 1.61
CA LEU A 351 27.67 -2.75 0.63
C LEU A 351 27.97 -4.21 0.95
N GLU A 352 28.21 -4.53 2.22
CA GLU A 352 28.45 -5.92 2.63
C GLU A 352 27.22 -6.80 2.40
N GLN A 353 26.03 -6.29 2.75
CA GLN A 353 24.81 -7.05 2.51
C GLN A 353 24.50 -7.19 1.00
N VAL A 354 24.83 -6.20 0.18
CA VAL A 354 24.75 -6.32 -1.29
C VAL A 354 25.60 -7.48 -1.79
N ARG A 355 26.81 -7.69 -1.25
CA ARG A 355 27.67 -8.84 -1.64
C ARG A 355 27.04 -10.17 -1.27
N VAL A 356 26.53 -10.28 -0.04
CA VAL A 356 25.84 -11.49 0.43
C VAL A 356 24.63 -11.81 -0.45
N ASP A 357 23.81 -10.80 -0.75
CA ASP A 357 22.62 -10.98 -1.59
C ASP A 357 23.01 -11.33 -3.05
N ALA A 358 24.10 -10.76 -3.56
CA ALA A 358 24.62 -11.05 -4.90
C ALA A 358 25.18 -12.48 -5.02
N GLU A 359 25.93 -12.94 -4.02
CA GLU A 359 26.40 -14.33 -3.92
C GLU A 359 25.22 -15.31 -3.87
N ALA A 360 24.22 -15.02 -3.05
CA ALA A 360 23.00 -15.83 -2.95
C ALA A 360 22.21 -15.86 -4.27
N ALA A 361 22.29 -14.80 -5.08
CA ALA A 361 21.68 -14.73 -6.40
C ALA A 361 22.48 -15.45 -7.50
N GLY A 362 23.72 -15.89 -7.22
CA GLY A 362 24.63 -16.50 -8.19
C GLY A 362 25.44 -15.50 -9.01
N GLU A 363 25.53 -14.25 -8.55
CA GLU A 363 26.20 -13.13 -9.23
C GLU A 363 27.25 -12.48 -8.30
N PRO A 364 28.30 -13.23 -7.87
CA PRO A 364 29.27 -12.73 -6.91
C PRO A 364 29.99 -11.49 -7.44
N LEU A 365 30.11 -10.47 -6.59
CA LEU A 365 30.81 -9.25 -6.92
C LEU A 365 32.34 -9.43 -6.75
N PRO A 366 33.19 -8.86 -7.62
CA PRO A 366 34.64 -8.98 -7.53
C PRO A 366 35.20 -8.49 -6.18
N GLU A 367 36.16 -9.27 -5.64
CA GLU A 367 36.93 -8.89 -4.46
C GLU A 367 37.80 -7.66 -4.76
N GLY A 368 37.80 -6.65 -3.87
CA GLY A 368 38.72 -5.50 -3.97
C GLY A 368 38.09 -4.14 -4.28
N GLY A 369 36.76 -4.01 -4.32
CA GLY A 369 36.07 -2.72 -4.15
C GLY A 369 36.23 -1.69 -5.28
N THR A 370 36.67 -2.09 -6.47
CA THR A 370 36.68 -1.22 -7.65
C THR A 370 35.45 -1.51 -8.51
N PHE A 371 34.51 -0.57 -8.51
CA PHE A 371 33.22 -0.64 -9.21
C PHE A 371 32.90 0.69 -9.91
#